data_AF-A0A2E0N1C1-F1
#
_entry.id   AF-A0A2E0N1C1-F1
#
_cell.length_a   1.000
_cell.length_b   1.000
_cell.length_c   1.000
_cell.angle_alpha   90.00
_cell.angle_beta   90.00
_cell.angle_gamma   90.00
#
_symmetry.space_group_name_H-M   'P 1'
#
loop_
_entity.id
_entity.type
_entity.pdbx_description
1 polymer ?
#
loop_
_entity_poly.entity_id
_entity_poly.type
_entity_poly.pdbx_seq_one_letter_code
_entity_poly.pdbx_strand_id
1 'polypeptide(L)' 'MASNEIAPPRLPEPPQDYTASYMQDLVRALEIFIEQERNPGQLRGTKITLTDLPTSATGLETGALYNDSGTVKVA' A
#
# COMPACT_ATOMS: atom_id res chain seq x y z
N MET A 1 -3.74 -10.25 1.98
CA MET A 1 -3.47 -8.81 2.14
C MET A 1 -2.13 -8.70 2.82
N ALA A 2 -1.23 -7.85 2.33
CA ALA A 2 0.01 -7.57 3.05
C ALA A 2 -0.41 -6.90 4.37
N SER A 3 -0.19 -7.58 5.50
CA SER A 3 -0.49 -7.01 6.80
C SER A 3 0.56 -5.95 7.09
N ASN A 4 0.20 -4.68 6.95
CA ASN A 4 0.98 -3.63 7.56
C ASN A 4 0.82 -3.82 9.09
N GLU A 5 1.90 -4.20 9.78
CA GLU A 5 1.91 -4.49 11.23
C GLU A 5 1.72 -3.23 12.10
N ILE A 6 1.43 -2.09 11.47
CA ILE A 6 1.20 -0.81 12.12
C ILE A 6 -0.31 -0.64 12.32
N ALA A 7 -0.73 -0.44 13.57
CA ALA A 7 -2.12 -0.16 13.86
C ALA A 7 -2.58 1.11 13.11
N PRO A 8 -3.76 1.09 12.47
CA PRO A 8 -4.26 2.25 11.75
C PRO A 8 -4.44 3.43 12.72
N PRO A 9 -4.14 4.67 12.28
CA PRO A 9 -4.34 5.85 13.12
C PRO A 9 -5.82 5.97 13.50
N ARG A 10 -6.08 6.31 14.76
CA ARG A 10 -7.45 6.60 15.20
C ARG A 10 -7.80 8.03 14.82
N LEU A 11 -9.00 8.20 14.27
CA LEU A 11 -9.56 9.53 14.04
C LEU A 11 -9.93 10.18 15.37
N PRO A 12 -9.75 11.51 15.51
CA PRO A 12 -10.16 12.23 16.72
C PRO A 12 -11.70 12.23 16.86
N GLU A 13 -12.18 12.24 18.11
CA GLU A 13 -13.61 12.39 18.40
C GLU A 13 -14.09 13.80 18.02
N PRO A 14 -15.27 13.93 17.40
CA PRO A 14 -15.77 15.22 16.97
C PRO A 14 -16.09 16.12 18.17
N PRO A 15 -15.57 17.36 18.22
CA PRO A 15 -15.95 18.34 19.23
C PRO A 15 -17.38 18.86 18.98
N GLN A 16 -18.00 19.44 20.02
CA GLN A 16 -19.32 20.08 19.89
C GLN A 16 -19.28 21.32 19.00
N ASP A 17 -18.18 22.06 19.05
CA ASP A 17 -17.92 23.23 18.23
C ASP A 17 -16.70 23.01 17.35
N TYR A 18 -16.67 23.68 16.20
CA TYR A 18 -15.48 23.69 15.36
C TYR A 18 -14.28 24.27 16.12
N THR A 19 -13.17 23.54 16.12
CA THR A 19 -11.88 24.02 16.64
C THR A 19 -10.78 23.80 15.62
N ALA A 20 -9.86 24.77 15.51
CA ALA A 20 -8.70 24.64 14.64
C ALA A 20 -7.82 23.45 15.02
N SER A 21 -7.73 23.13 16.32
CA SER A 21 -7.00 21.96 16.83
C SER A 21 -7.60 20.63 16.33
N TYR A 22 -8.92 20.46 16.37
CA TYR A 22 -9.56 19.26 15.84
C TYR A 22 -9.27 19.07 14.35
N MET A 23 -9.33 20.15 13.57
CA MET A 23 -9.02 20.08 12.14
C MET A 23 -7.56 19.69 11.89
N GLN A 24 -6.62 20.22 12.68
CA GLN A 24 -5.21 19.84 12.59
C GLN A 24 -4.99 18.36 12.94
N ASP A 25 -5.64 17.85 13.97
CA ASP A 25 -5.51 16.46 14.38
C ASP A 25 -6.13 15.50 13.36
N LEU A 26 -7.24 15.88 12.73
CA LEU A 26 -7.87 15.12 11.65
C LEU A 26 -6.96 15.06 10.41
N VAL A 27 -6.37 16.20 10.01
CA VAL A 27 -5.40 16.23 8.89
C VAL A 27 -4.20 15.34 9.18
N ARG A 28 -3.64 15.41 10.39
CA ARG A 28 -2.51 14.56 10.80
C ARG A 28 -2.86 13.07 10.77
N ALA A 29 -4.02 12.69 11.30
CA ALA A 29 -4.46 11.30 11.28
C ALA A 29 -4.64 10.78 9.85
N LEU A 30 -5.14 11.63 8.94
CA LEU A 30 -5.30 11.30 7.54
C LEU A 30 -3.95 11.16 6.80
N GLU A 31 -2.99 12.06 7.06
CA GLU A 31 -1.64 11.97 6.50
C GLU A 31 -0.96 10.65 6.87
N ILE A 32 -1.01 10.27 8.16
CA ILE A 32 -0.45 9.00 8.64
C ILE A 32 -1.15 7.81 7.96
N PHE A 33 -2.48 7.86 7.79
CA PHE A 33 -3.22 6.80 7.12
C PHE A 33 -2.79 6.66 5.66
N ILE A 34 -2.65 7.77 4.94
CA ILE A 34 -2.21 7.79 3.54
C ILE A 34 -0.78 7.25 3.43
N GLU A 35 0.12 7.60 4.34
CA GLU A 35 1.49 7.08 4.36
C GLU A 35 1.55 5.57 4.63
N GLN A 36 0.68 5.06 5.51
CA GLN A 36 0.58 3.62 5.79
C GLN A 36 0.02 2.85 4.58
N GLU A 37 -0.93 3.42 3.84
CA GLU A 37 -1.48 2.79 2.64
C GLU A 37 -0.48 2.77 1.48
N ARG A 38 0.30 3.84 1.32
CA ARG A 38 1.32 3.96 0.27
C ARG A 38 2.59 3.16 0.53
N ASN A 39 2.85 2.80 1.78
CA ASN A 39 3.95 1.93 2.18
C ASN A 39 3.39 0.58 2.64
N PRO A 40 2.84 -0.25 1.71
CA PRO A 40 2.43 -1.60 2.06
C PRO A 40 3.68 -2.31 2.59
N GLY A 41 3.64 -2.67 3.88
CA GLY A 41 4.72 -3.38 4.54
C GLY A 41 5.05 -4.71 3.85
N GLN A 42 6.04 -5.42 4.38
CA GLN A 42 6.46 -6.70 3.81
C GLN A 42 5.26 -7.66 3.67
N LEU A 43 5.07 -8.21 2.47
CA LEU A 43 4.02 -9.20 2.24
C LEU A 43 4.46 -10.53 2.85
N ARG A 44 3.76 -10.98 3.91
CA ARG A 44 3.91 -12.33 4.46
C ARG A 44 2.72 -13.19 4.05
N GLY A 45 2.96 -14.13 3.15
CA GLY A 45 1.95 -15.06 2.67
C GLY A 45 2.56 -16.43 2.36
N THR A 46 1.79 -17.49 2.53
CA THR A 46 2.19 -18.87 2.19
C THR A 46 1.91 -19.23 0.74
N LYS A 47 1.07 -18.44 0.06
CA LYS A 47 0.77 -18.58 -1.36
C LYS A 47 0.51 -17.19 -1.96
N ILE A 48 1.11 -16.93 -3.11
CA ILE A 48 0.86 -15.74 -3.92
C ILE A 48 0.51 -16.18 -5.34
N THR A 49 -0.48 -15.53 -5.94
CA THR A 49 -0.88 -15.76 -7.34
C THR A 49 -0.88 -14.42 -8.05
N LEU A 50 -0.02 -14.25 -9.05
CA LEU A 50 0.03 -13.07 -9.91
C LEU A 50 -0.72 -13.40 -11.20
N THR A 51 -1.90 -12.82 -11.39
CA THR A 51 -2.84 -13.22 -12.46
C THR A 51 -2.63 -12.49 -13.78
N ASP A 52 -1.89 -11.39 -13.78
CA ASP A 52 -1.74 -10.49 -14.93
C ASP A 52 -0.26 -10.12 -15.15
N LEU A 53 0.61 -11.15 -15.19
CA LEU A 53 2.02 -10.94 -15.54
C LEU A 53 2.16 -10.75 -17.05
N PRO A 54 2.88 -9.70 -17.51
CA PRO A 54 3.20 -9.52 -18.92
C PRO A 54 3.94 -10.74 -19.49
N THR A 55 3.81 -11.00 -20.78
CA THR A 55 4.46 -12.16 -21.42
C THR A 55 5.85 -11.88 -21.99
N SER A 56 6.34 -10.64 -21.87
CA SER A 56 7.67 -10.22 -22.33
C SER A 56 8.21 -9.05 -21.51
N ALA A 57 9.53 -8.84 -21.54
CA ALA A 57 10.20 -7.71 -20.89
C ALA A 57 10.07 -6.37 -21.65
N THR A 58 9.48 -6.37 -22.85
CA THR A 58 9.48 -5.19 -23.73
C THR A 58 8.67 -4.05 -23.11
N GLY A 59 9.33 -2.92 -22.86
CA GLY A 59 8.69 -1.72 -22.29
C GLY A 59 8.44 -1.79 -20.78
N LEU A 60 8.95 -2.80 -20.09
CA LEU A 60 8.90 -2.88 -18.64
C LEU A 60 10.07 -2.13 -18.00
N GLU A 61 9.85 -1.61 -16.79
CA GLU A 61 10.90 -1.05 -15.96
C GLU A 61 11.82 -2.14 -15.40
N THR A 62 13.08 -1.77 -15.13
CA THR A 62 14.05 -2.69 -14.52
C THR A 62 13.54 -3.21 -13.19
N GLY A 63 13.53 -4.54 -13.03
CA GLY A 63 13.02 -5.18 -11.81
C GLY A 63 11.56 -5.62 -11.88
N ALA A 64 10.83 -5.30 -12.95
CA ALA A 64 9.47 -5.79 -13.16
C ALA A 64 9.47 -7.31 -13.41
N LEU A 65 8.47 -8.01 -12.84
CA LEU A 65 8.25 -9.43 -13.10
C LEU A 65 7.44 -9.62 -14.38
N TYR A 66 7.82 -10.63 -15.17
CA TYR A 66 7.08 -11.05 -16.35
C TYR A 66 7.11 -12.58 -16.48
N ASN A 67 6.14 -13.14 -17.19
CA ASN A 67 6.04 -14.56 -17.47
C ASN A 67 6.56 -14.84 -18.88
N ASP A 68 7.63 -15.61 -19.01
CA ASP A 68 8.06 -16.14 -20.30
C ASP A 68 7.68 -17.61 -20.39
N SER A 69 6.59 -17.90 -21.09
CA SER A 69 6.15 -19.28 -21.42
C SER A 69 6.06 -20.22 -20.21
N GLY A 70 5.58 -19.72 -19.07
CA GLY A 70 5.46 -20.48 -17.81
C GLY A 70 6.60 -20.28 -16.81
N THR A 71 7.65 -19.53 -17.19
CA THR A 71 8.76 -19.18 -16.29
C THR A 71 8.65 -17.74 -15.84
N VAL A 72 8.68 -17.48 -14.53
CA VAL A 72 8.76 -16.11 -14.01
C VAL A 72 10.18 -15.58 -14.18
N LYS A 73 10.32 -14.42 -14.81
CA LYS A 73 11.57 -13.70 -15.07
C LYS A 73 11.46 -12.25 -14.60
N VAL A 74 12.62 -11.59 -14.48
CA VAL A 74 12.76 -10.17 -14.12
C VAL A 74 13.29 -9.44 -15.36
N ALA A 75 12.68 -8.31 -15.71
CA ALA A 75 13.08 -7.45 -16.83
C ALA A 75 14.40 -6.72 -16.59
#